data_AF-A0AAQ4FAE6-F1
#
_entry.id   AF-A0AAQ4FAE6-F1
#
_cell.length_a   1.000
_cell.length_b   1.000
_cell.length_c   1.000
_cell.angle_alpha   90.00
_cell.angle_beta   90.00
_cell.angle_gamma   90.00
#
_symmetry.space_group_name_H-M   'P 1'
#
loop_
_entity.id
_entity.type
_entity.pdbx_description
1 polymer ?
#
loop_
_entity_poly.entity_id
_entity_poly.type
_entity_poly.pdbx_seq_one_letter_code
_entity_poly.pdbx_strand_id
1 'polypeptide(L)' 'MASVDVYCVCGQPYDPNLFMIQCDVCKDWFHGNCVDVKEHDACDIIKYHCPQCQLSFGPSVCKLSLLFP' A
#
# COMPACT_ATOMS: atom_id res chain seq x y z
N MET A 1 -21.68 -5.33 19.79
CA MET A 1 -21.09 -4.20 19.03
C MET A 1 -20.20 -4.84 17.99
N ALA A 2 -20.53 -4.75 16.70
CA ALA A 2 -19.61 -5.21 15.67
C ALA A 2 -18.43 -4.24 15.67
N SER A 3 -17.24 -4.69 16.11
CA SER A 3 -16.01 -3.94 15.88
C SER A 3 -15.81 -3.89 14.38
N VAL A 4 -15.85 -2.70 13.81
CA VAL A 4 -15.50 -2.50 12.41
C VAL A 4 -13.99 -2.38 12.38
N ASP A 5 -13.32 -3.36 11.78
CA ASP A 5 -11.88 -3.29 11.56
C ASP A 5 -11.58 -2.08 10.66
N VAL A 6 -10.75 -1.18 11.19
CA VAL A 6 -10.28 0.01 10.48
C VAL A 6 -8.90 -0.26 9.91
N TYR A 7 -8.68 0.27 8.71
CA TYR A 7 -7.44 0.10 7.98
C TYR A 7 -6.91 1.46 7.53
N CYS A 8 -5.71 1.44 6.95
CA CYS A 8 -5.03 2.60 6.40
C CYS A 8 -4.70 3.67 7.48
N VAL A 9 -3.90 4.66 7.08
CA VAL A 9 -3.57 5.83 7.91
C VAL A 9 -4.77 6.74 8.20
N CYS A 10 -5.87 6.58 7.45
CA CYS A 10 -7.09 7.34 7.62
C CYS A 10 -8.05 6.73 8.67
N GLY A 11 -7.80 5.51 9.16
CA GLY A 11 -8.65 4.85 10.15
C GLY A 11 -10.07 4.60 9.66
N GLN A 12 -10.25 4.43 8.34
CA GLN A 12 -11.53 4.12 7.74
C GLN A 12 -11.75 2.61 7.62
N PRO A 13 -13.01 2.14 7.65
CA PRO A 13 -13.32 0.73 7.45
C PRO A 13 -12.96 0.26 6.04
N TYR A 14 -12.98 -1.05 5.83
CA TYR A 14 -12.81 -1.62 4.50
C TYR A 14 -13.94 -1.20 3.55
N ASP A 15 -13.57 -0.61 2.41
CA ASP A 15 -14.48 -0.19 1.36
C ASP A 15 -14.17 -0.93 0.04
N PRO A 16 -15.07 -1.79 -0.47
CA PRO A 16 -14.82 -2.58 -1.68
C PRO A 16 -14.77 -1.74 -2.97
N ASN A 17 -15.22 -0.48 -2.91
CA ASN A 17 -15.15 0.46 -4.03
C ASN A 17 -13.82 1.22 -4.11
N LEU A 18 -12.98 1.13 -3.07
CA LEU A 18 -11.69 1.80 -3.01
C LEU A 18 -10.56 0.81 -3.26
N PHE A 19 -9.63 1.19 -4.12
CA PHE A 19 -8.42 0.42 -4.30
C PHE A 19 -7.56 0.45 -3.03
N MET A 20 -7.17 -0.73 -2.55
CA MET A 20 -6.28 -0.91 -1.42
C MET A 20 -5.06 -1.74 -1.80
N ILE A 21 -3.92 -1.39 -1.23
CA ILE A 21 -2.65 -2.10 -1.38
C ILE A 21 -2.13 -2.54 -0.02
N GLN A 22 -1.62 -3.76 0.06
CA GLN A 22 -1.05 -4.31 1.29
C GLN A 22 0.45 -4.03 1.37
N CYS A 23 0.93 -3.57 2.52
CA CYS A 23 2.35 -3.39 2.76
C CYS A 23 3.04 -4.73 3.02
N ASP A 24 4.18 -4.99 2.37
CA ASP A 24 4.92 -6.25 2.55
C ASP A 24 5.61 -6.35 3.92
N VAL A 25 5.83 -5.23 4.60
CA VAL A 25 6.54 -5.15 5.89
C VAL A 25 5.58 -5.26 7.07
N CYS A 26 4.65 -4.32 7.22
CA CYS A 26 3.73 -4.31 8.37
C CYS A 26 2.48 -5.16 8.14
N LYS A 27 2.24 -5.63 6.90
CA LYS A 27 1.08 -6.43 6.50
C LYS A 27 -0.28 -5.73 6.64
N ASP A 28 -0.30 -4.43 6.93
CA ASP A 28 -1.50 -3.59 6.88
C ASP A 28 -1.93 -3.21 5.46
N TRP A 29 -3.20 -2.81 5.35
CA TRP A 29 -3.83 -2.36 4.11
C TRP A 29 -3.97 -0.85 4.07
N PHE A 30 -3.68 -0.27 2.91
CA PHE A 30 -3.71 1.18 2.69
C PHE A 30 -4.50 1.51 1.44
N HIS A 31 -5.38 2.51 1.50
CA HIS A 31 -6.04 3.04 0.32
C HIS A 31 -5.00 3.67 -0.60
N GLY A 32 -5.00 3.31 -1.88
CA GLY A 32 -4.07 3.88 -2.86
C GLY A 32 -4.10 5.41 -2.88
N ASN A 33 -5.29 6.01 -2.77
CA ASN A 33 -5.46 7.45 -2.68
C ASN A 33 -4.82 8.09 -1.43
N CYS A 34 -4.76 7.37 -0.30
CA CYS A 34 -4.14 7.88 0.93
C CYS A 34 -2.61 7.81 0.89
N VAL A 35 -2.04 6.98 0.01
CA VAL A 35 -0.59 6.74 -0.09
C VAL A 35 -0.03 7.06 -1.47
N ASP A 36 -0.79 7.81 -2.28
CA ASP A 36 -0.46 8.23 -3.65
C ASP A 36 -0.07 7.06 -4.59
N VAL A 37 -0.74 5.92 -4.45
CA VAL A 37 -0.58 4.76 -5.34
C VAL A 37 -1.84 4.61 -6.17
N LYS A 38 -1.71 4.75 -7.48
CA LYS A 38 -2.82 4.51 -8.41
C LYS A 38 -2.92 3.03 -8.74
N GLU A 39 -4.12 2.57 -9.10
CA GLU A 39 -4.36 1.18 -9.48
C GLU A 39 -3.46 0.68 -10.61
N HIS A 40 -3.15 1.54 -11.59
CA HIS A 40 -2.25 1.18 -12.69
C HIS A 40 -0.80 1.02 -12.21
N ASP A 41 -0.32 1.90 -11.32
CA ASP A 41 1.03 1.80 -10.76
C ASP A 41 1.18 0.55 -9.90
N ALA A 42 0.13 0.16 -9.19
CA ALA A 42 0.12 -1.04 -8.36
C ALA A 42 0.39 -2.33 -9.16
N CYS A 43 0.04 -2.38 -10.45
CA CYS A 43 0.37 -3.51 -11.31
C CYS A 43 1.89 -3.68 -11.52
N ASP A 44 2.65 -2.59 -11.41
CA ASP A 44 4.10 -2.58 -11.51
C ASP A 44 4.79 -2.73 -10.15
N ILE A 45 4.10 -2.56 -9.03
CA ILE A 45 4.68 -2.71 -7.69
C ILE A 45 4.77 -4.20 -7.33
N ILE A 46 5.99 -4.70 -7.16
CA ILE A 46 6.27 -6.08 -6.70
C ILE A 46 6.19 -6.15 -5.18
N LYS A 47 6.78 -5.18 -4.47
CA LYS A 47 6.73 -5.06 -3.01
C LYS A 47 6.36 -3.65 -2.63
N TYR A 48 5.18 -3.49 -2.05
CA TYR A 48 4.74 -2.19 -1.56
C TYR A 48 5.23 -1.96 -0.13
N HIS A 49 5.91 -0.83 0.09
CA HIS A 49 6.24 -0.35 1.42
C HIS A 49 5.43 0.91 1.70
N CYS A 50 4.70 0.93 2.82
CA CYS A 50 3.96 2.11 3.25
C CYS A 50 4.93 3.23 3.67
N PRO A 51 4.47 4.50 3.75
CA PRO A 51 5.35 5.64 4.05
C PRO A 51 6.17 5.48 5.33
N GLN A 52 5.65 4.76 6.33
CA GLN A 52 6.37 4.44 7.56
C GLN A 52 7.44 3.36 7.33
N CYS A 53 7.08 2.26 6.67
CA CYS A 53 8.02 1.18 6.38
C CYS A 53 9.11 1.62 5.39
N GLN A 54 8.83 2.59 4.51
CA GLN A 54 9.83 3.14 3.59
C GLN A 54 11.03 3.77 4.31
N LEU A 55 10.81 4.34 5.49
CA LEU A 55 11.88 4.96 6.29
C LEU A 55 12.84 3.92 6.88
N SER A 56 12.38 2.69 7.15
CA SER A 56 13.19 1.65 7.78
C SER A 56 13.66 0.56 6.82
N PHE A 57 12.85 0.21 5.82
CA PHE A 57 13.09 -0.90 4.88
C PHE A 57 13.41 -0.43 3.46
N GLY A 58 13.39 0.89 3.21
CA GLY A 58 13.64 1.47 1.89
C GLY A 58 12.38 1.57 1.01
N PRO A 59 12.50 2.13 -0.21
CA PRO A 59 11.37 2.39 -1.09
C PRO A 59 10.67 1.09 -1.55
N SER A 60 9.47 1.26 -2.08
CA SER A 60 8.72 0.16 -2.72
C SER A 60 9.50 -0.41 -3.91
N VAL A 61 9.47 -1.73 -4.09
CA VAL A 61 10.15 -2.40 -5.21
C VAL A 61 9.17 -2.49 -6.38
N CYS A 62 9.50 -1.80 -7.47
CA CYS A 62 8.71 -1.84 -8.71
C CYS A 62 9.40 -2.69 -9.78
N LYS A 63 8.63 -3.16 -10.76
CA LYS A 63 9.08 -3.97 -11.89
C LYS A 63 10.01 -3.17 -12.81
N LEU A 64 9.73 -1.87 -12.96
CA LEU A 64 10.53 -0.96 -13.78
C LEU A 64 11.96 -0.77 -13.23
N SER A 65 12.15 -0.81 -11.91
CA SER A 65 13.48 -0.75 -11.27
C SER A 65 14.36 -1.98 -11.53
N LEU A 66 13.82 -3.06 -12.11
CA LEU A 66 14.59 -4.24 -12.51
C LEU A 66 14.98 -4.23 -14.00
N LEU A 67 14.51 -3.24 -14.77
CA LEU A 67 14.73 -3.18 -16.22
C LEU A 67 15.93 -2.30 -16.61
N PHE A 68 16.52 -1.59 -15.67
CA PHE A 68 17.72 -0.77 -15.89
C PHE A 68 18.79 -1.13 -14.83
N PRO A 69 19.74 -2.04 -15.17
CA PRO A 69 20.87 -2.38 -14.29
C PRO A 69 21.91 -1.26 -14.20
#